data_AF-A0A504X572-F1
#
_entry.id   AF-A0A504X572-F1
#
_cell.length_a   1.000
_cell.length_b   1.000
_cell.length_c   1.000
_cell.angle_alpha   90.00
_cell.angle_beta   90.00
_cell.angle_gamma   90.00
#
_symmetry.space_group_name_H-M   'P 1'
#
loop_
_entity.id
_entity.type
_entity.pdbx_description
1 polymer ?
#
loop_
_entity_poly.entity_id
_entity_poly.type
_entity_poly.pdbx_seq_one_letter_code
_entity_poly.pdbx_strand_id
1 'polypeptide(L)'
;MKLVRRARKSIRERRMKACINDLNSNLSKVEMRVFRKQKKERDAKRQALGISELCRLHEEAGLPKPLPYQGYKEDLLRSRATTHCVGFVGFRTILQAIRARNR
;
A
#
# COMPACT_ATOMS: atom_id res chain seq x y z
N MET A 1 16.40 24.50 32.74
CA MET A 1 15.57 23.28 32.65
C MET A 1 16.24 22.17 33.46
N LYS A 2 15.57 21.57 34.46
CA LYS A 2 16.15 20.47 35.24
C LYS A 2 16.25 19.22 34.37
N LEU A 3 17.47 18.73 34.16
CA LEU A 3 17.75 17.48 33.44
C LEU A 3 17.34 16.30 34.33
N VAL A 4 16.13 15.77 34.13
CA VAL A 4 15.69 14.56 34.83
C VAL A 4 16.33 13.36 34.13
N ARG A 5 17.37 12.78 34.75
CA ARG A 5 17.99 11.55 34.25
C ARG A 5 16.98 10.40 34.35
N ARG A 6 16.46 9.96 33.19
CA ARG A 6 15.57 8.79 33.12
C ARG A 6 16.36 7.54 33.54
N ALA A 7 15.83 6.77 34.48
CA ALA A 7 16.44 5.50 34.90
C ALA A 7 16.65 4.58 33.68
N ARG A 8 17.80 3.91 33.61
CA ARG A 8 18.09 2.95 32.53
C ARG A 8 17.19 1.73 32.70
N LYS A 9 16.47 1.37 31.63
CA LYS A 9 15.64 0.16 31.60
C LYS A 9 16.47 -1.10 31.86
N SER A 10 15.92 -2.00 32.67
CA SER A 10 16.53 -3.30 32.94
C SER A 10 16.65 -4.14 31.65
N ILE A 11 17.55 -5.14 31.64
CA ILE A 11 17.70 -6.06 30.49
C ILE A 11 16.38 -6.78 30.19
N ARG A 12 15.66 -7.21 31.24
CA ARG A 12 14.35 -7.86 31.13
C ARG A 12 13.33 -6.96 30.44
N GLU A 13 13.23 -5.69 30.85
CA GLU A 13 12.32 -4.73 30.21
C GLU A 13 12.67 -4.48 28.74
N ARG A 14 13.96 -4.40 28.41
CA ARG A 14 14.40 -4.21 27.02
C ARG A 14 14.03 -5.42 26.16
N ARG A 15 14.25 -6.63 26.65
CA ARG A 15 13.86 -7.88 25.96
C ARG A 15 12.34 -7.96 25.78
N MET A 16 11.57 -7.64 26.83
CA MET A 16 10.11 -7.62 26.75
C MET A 16 9.62 -6.61 25.69
N LYS A 17 10.18 -5.40 25.68
CA LYS A 17 9.82 -4.37 24.70
C LYS A 17 10.16 -4.79 23.26
N ALA A 18 11.30 -5.43 23.05
CA ALA A 18 11.68 -5.95 21.74
C ALA A 18 10.68 -7.02 21.25
N CYS A 19 10.32 -7.96 22.12
CA CYS A 19 9.33 -9.00 21.80
C CYS A 19 7.95 -8.41 21.43
N ILE A 20 7.47 -7.43 22.20
CA ILE A 20 6.20 -6.73 21.90
C ILE A 20 6.29 -6.01 20.54
N ASN A 21 7.41 -5.37 20.24
CA ASN A 21 7.60 -4.68 18.96
C ASN A 21 7.61 -5.67 17.78
N ASP A 22 8.25 -6.83 17.94
CA ASP A 22 8.30 -7.87 16.90
C ASP A 22 6.91 -8.45 16.64
N LEU A 23 6.13 -8.70 17.71
CA LEU A 23 4.73 -9.12 17.62
C LEU A 23 3.88 -8.09 16.85
N ASN A 24 3.98 -6.81 17.21
CA ASN A 24 3.23 -5.75 16.55
C ASN A 24 3.63 -5.58 15.07
N SER A 25 4.91 -5.71 14.75
CA SER A 25 5.42 -5.69 13.37
C SER A 25 4.83 -6.85 12.55
N ASN A 26 4.76 -8.04 13.13
CA ASN A 26 4.18 -9.21 12.48
C ASN A 26 2.67 -9.07 12.29
N LEU A 27 1.94 -8.58 13.29
CA LEU A 27 0.51 -8.29 13.17
C LEU A 27 0.24 -7.29 12.04
N SER A 28 0.97 -6.18 12.00
CA SER A 28 0.85 -5.18 10.92
C SER A 28 1.11 -5.80 9.53
N LYS A 29 2.11 -6.68 9.39
CA LYS A 29 2.35 -7.40 8.12
C LYS A 29 1.19 -8.34 7.75
N VAL A 30 0.59 -9.03 8.71
CA VAL A 30 -0.56 -9.90 8.49
C VAL A 30 -1.78 -9.08 8.08
N GLU A 31 -2.09 -8.01 8.81
CA GLU A 31 -3.16 -7.05 8.47
C GLU A 31 -2.97 -6.50 7.05
N MET A 32 -1.75 -6.08 6.71
CA MET A 32 -1.43 -5.60 5.36
C MET A 32 -1.58 -6.69 4.29
N ARG A 33 -1.26 -7.95 4.58
CA ARG A 33 -1.48 -9.08 3.66
C ARG A 33 -2.97 -9.34 3.46
N VAL A 34 -3.75 -9.34 4.53
CA VAL A 34 -5.22 -9.49 4.47
C VAL A 34 -5.83 -8.34 3.66
N PHE A 35 -5.45 -7.10 3.96
CA PHE A 35 -5.91 -5.91 3.25
C PHE A 35 -5.60 -5.94 1.75
N ARG A 36 -4.41 -6.44 1.38
CA ARG A 36 -4.01 -6.66 -0.02
C ARG A 36 -4.81 -7.78 -0.68
N LYS A 37 -5.05 -8.90 0.02
CA LYS A 37 -5.84 -10.02 -0.50
C LYS A 37 -7.28 -9.60 -0.79
N GLN A 38 -7.87 -8.81 0.10
CA GLN A 38 -9.23 -8.26 -0.02
C GLN A 38 -9.32 -7.07 -0.99
N LYS A 39 -8.23 -6.64 -1.64
CA LYS A 39 -8.25 -5.48 -2.55
C LYS A 39 -9.26 -5.65 -3.68
N LYS A 40 -9.32 -6.83 -4.31
CA LYS A 40 -10.24 -7.10 -5.43
C LYS A 40 -11.71 -6.98 -4.99
N GLU A 41 -12.07 -7.52 -3.83
CA GLU A 41 -13.43 -7.42 -3.30
C GLU A 41 -13.79 -5.98 -2.95
N ARG A 42 -12.86 -5.20 -2.39
CA ARG A 42 -13.08 -3.77 -2.10
C ARG A 42 -13.21 -2.95 -3.37
N ASP A 43 -12.37 -3.19 -4.36
CA ASP A 43 -12.42 -2.51 -5.66
C ASP A 43 -13.72 -2.88 -6.40
N ALA A 44 -14.16 -4.15 -6.34
CA ALA A 44 -15.46 -4.57 -6.89
C ALA A 44 -16.64 -3.90 -6.17
N LYS A 45 -16.63 -3.84 -4.83
CA LYS A 45 -17.65 -3.10 -4.06
C LYS A 45 -17.64 -1.61 -4.40
N ARG A 46 -16.47 -1.00 -4.58
CA ARG A 46 -16.33 0.41 -5.01
C ARG A 46 -16.86 0.65 -6.40
N GLN A 47 -16.60 -0.26 -7.35
CA GLN A 47 -17.16 -0.21 -8.70
C GLN A 47 -18.68 -0.35 -8.70
N ALA A 48 -19.21 -1.32 -7.94
CA ALA A 48 -20.66 -1.52 -7.79
C ALA A 48 -21.35 -0.29 -7.17
N LEU A 49 -20.68 0.41 -6.26
CA LEU A 49 -21.17 1.64 -5.64
C LEU A 49 -20.83 2.92 -6.43
N GLY A 50 -20.06 2.83 -7.52
CA GLY A 50 -19.62 3.99 -8.31
C GLY A 50 -18.64 4.94 -7.60
N ILE A 51 -18.01 4.51 -6.51
CA ILE A 51 -17.14 5.36 -5.66
C ILE A 51 -15.68 5.22 -6.11
N SER A 52 -15.17 6.21 -6.83
CA SER A 52 -13.72 6.44 -6.98
C SER A 52 -13.19 7.11 -5.70
N GLU A 53 -12.03 6.70 -5.16
CA GLU A 53 -11.46 7.25 -3.90
C GLU A 53 -11.27 8.78 -3.94
N LEU A 54 -11.08 9.36 -5.13
CA LEU A 54 -10.98 10.80 -5.33
C LEU A 54 -12.33 11.50 -5.16
N CYS A 55 -13.44 10.78 -5.34
CA CYS A 55 -14.80 11.32 -5.27
C CYS A 55 -15.31 11.49 -3.85
N ARG A 56 -14.83 10.69 -2.89
CA ARG A 56 -15.43 10.67 -1.54
C ARG A 56 -15.24 11.99 -0.78
N LEU A 57 -14.03 12.57 -0.85
CA LEU A 57 -13.73 13.88 -0.24
C LEU A 57 -14.47 15.03 -0.94
N HIS A 58 -14.69 14.92 -2.25
CA HIS A 58 -15.45 15.93 -3.02
C HIS A 58 -16.95 15.82 -2.72
N GLU A 59 -17.49 14.60 -2.63
CA GLU A 59 -18.87 14.33 -2.23
C GLU A 59 -19.16 14.81 -0.81
N GLU A 60 -18.26 14.56 0.16
CA GLU A 60 -18.38 15.09 1.54
C GLU A 60 -18.31 16.62 1.61
N ALA A 61 -17.59 17.26 0.68
CA ALA A 61 -17.49 18.72 0.56
C ALA A 61 -18.58 19.35 -0.32
N GLY A 62 -19.50 18.56 -0.91
CA GLY A 62 -20.50 19.04 -1.86
C GLY A 62 -19.93 19.57 -3.18
N LEU A 63 -18.67 19.24 -3.48
CA LEU A 63 -17.97 19.69 -4.68
C LEU A 63 -18.16 18.69 -5.83
N PRO A 64 -18.23 19.17 -7.08
CA PRO A 64 -18.25 18.29 -8.24
C PRO A 64 -16.94 17.49 -8.31
N LYS A 65 -17.03 16.29 -8.90
CA LYS A 65 -15.87 15.42 -9.11
C LYS A 65 -14.82 16.19 -9.93
N PRO A 66 -13.55 16.18 -9.51
CA PRO A 66 -12.52 16.97 -10.19
C PRO A 66 -12.30 16.38 -11.59
N LEU A 67 -12.22 17.26 -12.57
CA LEU A 67 -11.85 16.88 -13.92
C LEU A 67 -10.41 16.32 -13.89
N PRO A 68 -10.11 15.26 -14.67
CA PRO A 68 -8.74 14.80 -14.82
C PRO A 68 -7.86 15.96 -15.31
N TYR A 69 -6.63 16.06 -14.79
CA TYR A 69 -5.70 17.06 -15.29
C TYR A 69 -5.40 16.85 -16.78
N GLN A 70 -5.05 17.94 -17.46
CA GLN A 70 -4.76 17.91 -18.89
C GLN A 70 -3.52 17.06 -19.16
N GLY A 71 -3.65 16.03 -19.99
CA GLY A 71 -2.61 15.02 -20.23
C GLY A 71 -2.79 13.71 -19.44
N TYR A 72 -3.77 13.60 -18.54
CA TYR A 72 -4.02 12.36 -17.77
C TYR A 72 -4.17 11.12 -18.67
N LYS A 73 -4.87 11.25 -19.82
CA LYS A 73 -5.05 10.14 -20.76
C LYS A 73 -3.74 9.74 -21.44
N GLU A 74 -2.90 10.71 -21.81
CA GLU A 74 -1.59 10.47 -22.41
C GLU A 74 -0.65 9.81 -21.41
N ASP A 75 -0.64 10.26 -20.15
CA ASP A 75 0.14 9.64 -19.06
C ASP A 75 -0.36 8.23 -18.73
N LEU A 76 -1.66 7.99 -18.78
CA LEU A 76 -2.25 6.67 -18.56
C LEU A 76 -1.89 5.70 -19.70
N LEU A 77 -1.85 6.19 -20.93
CA LEU A 77 -1.39 5.41 -22.09
C LEU A 77 0.12 5.20 -22.03
N ARG A 78 0.91 6.22 -21.67
CA ARG A 78 2.36 6.17 -21.53
C ARG A 78 2.77 5.21 -20.41
N SER A 79 2.10 5.24 -19.26
CA SER A 79 2.34 4.30 -18.15
C SER A 79 1.95 2.86 -18.50
N ARG A 80 0.90 2.65 -19.32
CA ARG A 80 0.56 1.33 -19.88
C ARG A 80 1.56 0.87 -20.95
N ALA A 81 2.10 1.78 -21.74
CA ALA A 81 3.05 1.50 -22.82
C ALA A 81 4.47 1.31 -22.31
N THR A 82 4.86 2.00 -21.24
CA THR A 82 6.10 1.72 -20.53
C THR A 82 5.93 0.40 -19.81
N THR A 83 6.38 -0.67 -20.47
CA THR A 83 6.60 -1.98 -19.86
C THR A 83 7.26 -1.74 -18.50
N HIS A 84 6.53 -1.98 -17.40
CA HIS A 84 7.10 -1.81 -16.07
C HIS A 84 8.41 -2.60 -16.03
N CYS A 85 9.56 -1.95 -15.89
CA CYS A 85 10.84 -2.64 -15.77
C CYS A 85 11.23 -2.65 -14.28
N VAL A 86 11.73 -3.78 -13.80
CA VAL A 86 12.41 -3.86 -12.51
C VAL A 86 13.90 -3.98 -12.84
N GLY A 87 14.63 -2.87 -12.68
CA GLY A 87 16.00 -2.77 -13.23
C GLY A 87 15.98 -2.88 -14.75
N PHE A 88 16.76 -3.82 -15.30
CA PHE A 88 16.86 -4.07 -16.75
C PHE A 88 15.86 -5.10 -17.27
N VAL A 89 15.03 -5.69 -16.40
CA VAL A 89 14.14 -6.80 -16.78
C VAL A 89 12.70 -6.31 -16.83
N GLY A 90 12.03 -6.56 -17.97
CA GLY A 90 10.61 -6.28 -18.12
C GLY A 90 9.75 -7.11 -17.16
N PHE A 91 8.76 -6.49 -16.54
CA PHE A 91 7.84 -7.12 -15.60
C PHE A 91 7.07 -8.30 -16.23
N ARG A 92 6.80 -8.24 -17.53
CA ARG A 92 6.23 -9.36 -18.30
C ARG A 92 7.14 -10.59 -18.27
N THR A 93 8.46 -10.39 -18.40
CA THR A 93 9.48 -11.44 -18.32
C THR A 93 9.52 -12.06 -16.92
N ILE A 94 9.42 -11.22 -15.87
CA ILE A 94 9.35 -11.68 -14.47
C ILE A 94 8.09 -12.54 -14.25
N LEU A 95 6.93 -12.09 -14.73
CA LEU A 95 5.67 -12.85 -14.60
C LEU A 95 5.73 -14.19 -15.34
N GLN A 96 6.36 -14.25 -16.51
CA GLN A 96 6.55 -15.49 -17.26
C GLN A 96 7.47 -16.46 -16.51
N ALA A 97 8.59 -15.98 -15.95
CA ALA A 97 9.51 -16.80 -15.18
C ALA A 97 8.84 -17.40 -13.93
N ILE A 98 8.04 -16.60 -13.20
CA ILE A 98 7.28 -17.09 -12.04
C ILE A 98 6.25 -18.16 -12.44
N ARG A 99 5.53 -17.95 -13.55
CA ARG A 99 4.55 -18.93 -14.05
C ARG A 99 5.20 -20.24 -14.49
N ALA A 100 6.38 -20.18 -15.11
CA ALA A 100 7.12 -21.37 -15.52
C ALA A 100 7.65 -22.16 -14.31
N ARG A 101 8.07 -21.47 -13.24
CA ARG A 101 8.54 -22.11 -12.00
C ARG A 101 7.44 -22.81 -11.19
N ASN A 102 6.20 -22.33 -11.30
CA ASN A 102 5.04 -22.85 -10.56
C ASN A 102 4.21 -23.86 -11.36
N ARG A 103 4.69 -24.28 -12.53
CA ARG A 103 4.22 -25.49 -13.24
C ARG A 103 5.11 -26.66 -12.83
#